data_AF-A0A0R2SG49-F1
#
_entry.id   AF-A0A0R2SG49-F1
#
_cell.length_a   1.000
_cell.length_b   1.000
_cell.length_c   1.000
_cell.angle_alpha   90.00
_cell.angle_beta   90.00
_cell.angle_gamma   90.00
#
_symmetry.space_group_name_H-M   'P 1'
#
loop_
_entity.id
_entity.type
_entity.pdbx_description
1 polymer ?
#
loop_
_entity_poly.entity_id
_entity_poly.type
_entity_poly.pdbx_seq_one_letter_code
_entity_poly.pdbx_strand_id
1 'polypeptide(L)'
;FIPHFYYDFYVFQYATSITGAAWFAEQFLAGDEQVRDSFIRVLSAGGSDYAHNILRDEAGLDMTTAEAYAPVLRRMESLMDRIEALL
;
A
#
# COMPACT_ATOMS: atom_id res chain seq x y z
N PHE A 1 9.98 -9.96 -24.39
CA PHE A 1 8.89 -10.85 -23.90
C PHE A 1 8.52 -10.39 -22.50
N ILE A 2 7.25 -10.13 -22.23
CA ILE A 2 6.75 -9.72 -20.91
C ILE A 2 5.76 -10.80 -20.45
N PRO A 3 6.18 -11.76 -19.60
CA PRO A 3 5.34 -12.90 -19.20
C PRO A 3 3.99 -12.48 -18.60
N HIS A 4 3.99 -11.37 -17.85
CA HIS A 4 2.80 -10.89 -17.16
C HIS A 4 1.65 -10.46 -18.08
N PHE A 5 1.88 -10.23 -19.37
CA PHE A 5 0.83 -9.89 -20.34
C PHE A 5 -0.04 -11.09 -20.72
N TYR A 6 0.38 -12.30 -20.37
CA TYR A 6 -0.39 -13.53 -20.60
C TYR A 6 -1.19 -13.95 -19.36
N TYR A 7 -1.25 -13.11 -18.34
CA TYR A 7 -2.10 -13.27 -17.17
C TYR A 7 -3.17 -12.19 -17.17
N ASP A 8 -4.42 -12.57 -16.92
CA ASP A 8 -5.55 -11.65 -16.96
C ASP A 8 -5.46 -10.61 -15.84
N PHE A 9 -5.29 -9.33 -16.22
CA PHE A 9 -5.29 -8.19 -15.30
C PHE A 9 -4.40 -8.36 -14.06
N TYR A 10 -3.21 -8.95 -14.21
CA TYR A 10 -2.36 -9.22 -13.04
C TYR A 10 -1.49 -8.02 -12.62
N VAL A 11 -0.93 -7.29 -13.59
CA VAL A 11 0.15 -6.33 -13.33
C VAL A 11 -0.24 -5.14 -12.45
N PHE A 12 -1.51 -4.74 -12.43
CA PHE A 12 -1.96 -3.62 -11.60
C PHE A 12 -1.77 -3.91 -10.10
N GLN A 13 -1.76 -5.20 -9.73
CA GLN A 13 -1.59 -5.63 -8.34
C GLN A 13 -0.25 -5.19 -7.76
N TYR A 14 0.80 -5.06 -8.58
CA TYR A 14 2.09 -4.53 -8.12
C TYR A 14 1.97 -3.08 -7.67
N ALA A 15 1.28 -2.24 -8.46
CA ALA A 15 1.09 -0.84 -8.14
C ALA A 15 0.22 -0.67 -6.88
N THR A 16 -0.87 -1.42 -6.77
CA THR A 16 -1.74 -1.37 -5.59
C THR A 16 -1.06 -1.95 -4.34
N SER A 17 -0.20 -2.96 -4.49
CA SER A 17 0.56 -3.52 -3.36
C SER A 17 1.58 -2.52 -2.81
N ILE A 18 2.34 -1.85 -3.68
CA ILE A 18 3.27 -0.78 -3.26
C ILE A 18 2.51 0.39 -2.63
N THR A 19 1.33 0.72 -3.17
CA THR A 19 0.46 1.76 -2.61
C THR A 19 0.04 1.43 -1.18
N GLY A 20 -0.50 0.23 -0.95
CA GLY A 20 -0.90 -0.20 0.40
C GLY A 20 0.29 -0.29 1.36
N ALA A 21 1.45 -0.74 0.89
CA ALA A 21 2.67 -0.76 1.69
C ALA A 21 3.13 0.66 2.09
N ALA A 22 3.05 1.64 1.18
CA ALA A 22 3.37 3.03 1.48
C ALA A 22 2.40 3.62 2.52
N TRP A 23 1.11 3.29 2.42
CA TRP A 23 0.10 3.70 3.41
C TRP A 23 0.45 3.17 4.80
N PHE A 24 0.68 1.86 4.95
CA PHE A 24 1.06 1.28 6.26
C PHE A 24 2.37 1.87 6.79
N ALA A 25 3.37 2.03 5.92
CA ALA A 25 4.67 2.59 6.31
C ALA A 25 4.54 4.03 6.83
N GLU A 26 3.69 4.85 6.22
CA GLU A 26 3.46 6.22 6.68
C GLU A 26 2.85 6.24 8.09
N GLN A 27 1.85 5.40 8.36
CA GLN A 27 1.25 5.28 9.69
C GLN A 27 2.26 4.78 10.74
N PHE A 28 3.05 3.75 10.40
CA PHE A 28 4.11 3.26 11.29
C PHE A 28 5.14 4.33 11.64
N LEU A 29 5.57 5.11 10.65
CA LEU A 29 6.55 6.19 10.84
C LEU A 29 5.95 7.38 11.60
N ALA A 30 4.63 7.57 11.53
CA ALA A 30 3.90 8.54 12.35
C ALA A 30 3.72 8.09 13.82
N GLY A 31 4.08 6.85 14.14
CA GLY A 31 3.98 6.30 15.50
C GLY A 31 2.60 5.77 15.87
N ASP A 32 1.76 5.44 14.87
CA ASP A 32 0.47 4.79 15.13
C ASP A 32 0.67 3.33 15.55
N GLU A 33 0.60 3.07 16.86
CA GLU A 33 0.71 1.72 17.41
C GLU A 33 -0.51 0.85 17.11
N GLN A 34 -1.70 1.43 16.88
CA GLN A 34 -2.91 0.65 16.56
C GLN A 34 -2.80 0.04 15.16
N VAL A 35 -2.14 0.74 14.23
CA VAL A 35 -1.95 0.24 12.87
C VAL A 35 -1.08 -1.03 12.82
N ARG A 36 -0.23 -1.27 13.83
CA ARG A 36 0.52 -2.54 13.99
C ARG A 36 -0.45 -3.70 14.16
N ASP A 37 -1.40 -3.55 15.07
CA ASP A 37 -2.35 -4.62 15.37
C ASP A 37 -3.28 -4.85 14.17
N SER A 38 -3.68 -3.78 13.49
CA SER A 38 -4.40 -3.85 12.20
C SER A 38 -3.62 -4.60 11.12
N PHE A 39 -2.34 -4.31 10.97
CA PHE A 39 -1.48 -5.01 10.02
C PHE A 39 -1.34 -6.50 10.35
N ILE A 40 -1.21 -6.86 11.63
CA ILE A 40 -1.19 -8.26 12.08
C ILE A 40 -2.52 -8.96 11.75
N ARG A 41 -3.66 -8.28 11.92
CA ARG A 41 -4.97 -8.84 11.53
C ARG A 41 -5.08 -9.07 10.02
N VAL A 42 -4.63 -8.12 9.19
CA VAL A 42 -4.53 -8.28 7.73
C VAL A 42 -3.71 -9.52 7.35
N LEU A 43 -2.53 -9.68 7.95
CA LEU A 43 -1.68 -10.85 7.68
C LEU A 43 -2.34 -12.15 8.14
N SER A 44 -3.01 -12.13 9.29
CA SER A 44 -3.69 -13.28 9.88
C SER A 44 -4.94 -13.70 9.09
N ALA A 45 -5.61 -12.76 8.42
CA ALA A 45 -6.76 -13.03 7.56
C ALA A 45 -6.39 -13.88 6.33
N GLY A 46 -5.13 -13.84 5.88
CA GLY A 46 -4.66 -14.63 4.74
C GLY A 46 -5.54 -14.47 3.50
N GLY A 47 -5.98 -15.59 2.92
CA GLY A 47 -6.89 -15.62 1.77
C GLY A 47 -8.35 -15.85 2.12
N SER A 48 -8.79 -15.47 3.33
CA SER A 48 -10.17 -15.71 3.80
C SER A 48 -11.24 -14.87 3.09
N ASP A 49 -10.85 -13.75 2.48
CA ASP A 49 -11.71 -12.87 1.67
C ASP A 49 -10.87 -12.16 0.59
N TYR A 50 -11.51 -11.34 -0.24
CA TYR A 50 -10.85 -10.47 -1.21
C TYR A 50 -9.93 -9.48 -0.51
N ALA A 51 -8.72 -9.30 -1.08
CA ALA A 51 -7.69 -8.44 -0.52
C ALA A 51 -8.18 -7.01 -0.21
N HIS A 52 -9.04 -6.44 -1.07
CA HIS A 52 -9.62 -5.12 -0.83
C HIS A 52 -10.50 -5.09 0.44
N ASN A 53 -11.36 -6.09 0.65
CA ASN A 53 -12.21 -6.17 1.84
C ASN A 53 -11.35 -6.33 3.09
N ILE A 54 -10.35 -7.22 3.06
CA ILE A 54 -9.43 -7.43 4.19
C ILE A 54 -8.75 -6.12 4.58
N LEU A 55 -8.21 -5.37 3.61
CA LEU A 55 -7.54 -4.09 3.88
C LEU A 55 -8.50 -3.05 4.47
N ARG A 56 -9.71 -2.95 3.92
CA ARG A 56 -10.74 -2.02 4.39
C ARG A 56 -11.22 -2.37 5.79
N ASP A 57 -11.56 -3.63 6.03
CA ASP A 57 -12.27 -4.05 7.23
C ASP A 57 -11.30 -4.25 8.42
N GLU A 58 -10.07 -4.72 8.19
CA GLU A 58 -9.10 -4.96 9.27
C GLU A 58 -8.20 -3.75 9.58
N ALA A 59 -7.94 -2.90 8.58
CA ALA A 59 -7.00 -1.79 8.70
C ALA A 59 -7.58 -0.42 8.32
N GLY A 60 -8.83 -0.33 7.87
CA GLY A 60 -9.43 0.93 7.44
C GLY A 60 -8.89 1.45 6.11
N LEU A 61 -8.12 0.65 5.36
CA LEU A 61 -7.52 1.06 4.10
C LEU A 61 -8.48 0.80 2.93
N ASP A 62 -9.25 1.82 2.56
CA ASP A 62 -10.13 1.79 1.39
C ASP A 62 -9.38 2.15 0.09
N MET A 63 -8.94 1.11 -0.63
CA MET A 63 -8.23 1.23 -1.91
C MET A 63 -9.08 1.79 -3.08
N THR A 64 -10.37 2.07 -2.88
CA THR A 64 -11.23 2.70 -3.92
C THR A 64 -11.21 4.23 -3.87
N THR A 65 -10.58 4.80 -2.84
CA THR A 65 -10.50 6.25 -2.60
C THR A 65 -9.16 6.82 -3.06
N ALA A 66 -9.13 8.11 -3.41
CA ALA A 66 -7.90 8.77 -3.83
C ALA A 66 -6.88 8.87 -2.68
N GLU A 67 -7.38 8.95 -1.45
CA GLU A 67 -6.62 9.08 -0.22
C GLU A 67 -5.67 7.89 0.00
N ALA A 68 -6.05 6.68 -0.43
CA ALA A 68 -5.19 5.49 -0.35
C ALA A 68 -3.87 5.65 -1.14
N TYR A 69 -3.86 6.49 -2.17
CA TYR A 69 -2.73 6.72 -3.06
C TYR A 69 -1.86 7.92 -2.66
N ALA A 70 -2.36 8.79 -1.78
CA ALA A 70 -1.63 9.97 -1.36
C ALA A 70 -0.28 9.67 -0.66
N PRO A 71 -0.14 8.62 0.20
CA PRO A 71 1.13 8.29 0.83
C PRO A 71 2.23 7.89 -0.15
N VAL A 72 1.91 7.12 -1.20
CA VAL A 72 2.92 6.70 -2.19
C VAL A 72 3.41 7.88 -3.02
N LEU A 73 2.52 8.83 -3.36
CA LEU A 73 2.88 10.07 -4.05
C LEU A 73 3.78 10.96 -3.18
N ARG A 74 3.39 11.22 -1.93
CA ARG A 74 4.23 11.98 -0.98
C ARG A 74 5.60 11.36 -0.80
N ARG A 75 5.67 10.03 -0.68
CA ARG A 75 6.94 9.32 -0.57
C ARG A 75 7.81 9.52 -1.81
N MET A 76 7.23 9.42 -3.00
CA MET A 76 7.94 9.65 -4.26
C MET A 76 8.47 11.08 -4.34
N GLU A 77 7.63 12.08 -4.09
CA GLU A 77 7.99 13.51 -4.11
C GLU A 77 9.13 13.79 -3.12
N SER A 78 9.00 13.37 -1.86
CA SER A 78 10.03 13.57 -0.84
C SER A 78 11.37 12.90 -1.20
N LEU A 79 11.34 11.73 -1.86
CA LEU A 79 12.56 11.07 -2.31
C LEU A 79 13.22 11.84 -3.45
N MET A 80 12.44 12.38 -4.40
CA MET A 80 12.95 13.21 -5.49
C MET A 80 13.59 14.48 -4.95
N ASP A 81 12.92 15.21 -4.05
CA ASP A 81 13.45 16.43 -3.43
C ASP A 81 14.80 16.18 -2.73
N ARG A 82 14.91 15.03 -2.04
CA ARG A 82 16.14 14.63 -1.34
C ARG A 82 17.26 14.28 -2.31
N ILE A 83 16.94 13.69 -3.46
CA ILE A 83 17.94 13.41 -4.51
C ILE A 83 18.42 14.73 -5.09
N GLU A 84 17.52 15.66 -5.43
CA GLU A 84 17.85 16.97 -5.98
C GLU A 84 18.74 17.79 -5.05
N ALA A 85 18.48 17.75 -3.74
CA ALA A 85 19.31 18.46 -2.75
C ALA A 85 20.74 17.91 -2.60
N LEU A 86 21.00 16.67 -3.04
CA LEU A 86 22.31 16.02 -2.96
C LEU A 86 23.14 16.15 -4.24
N LEU A 87 22.52 16.58 -5.35
CA LEU A 87 23.15 16.81 -6.66
C LEU A 87 23.67 18.24 -6.77
#